data_AF-A0A0B5I3K5-F1
#
_entry.id   AF-A0A0B5I3K5-F1
#
_cell.length_a   1.000
_cell.length_b   1.000
_cell.length_c   1.000
_cell.angle_alpha   90.00
_cell.angle_beta   90.00
_cell.angle_gamma   90.00
#
_symmetry.space_group_name_H-M   'P 1'
#
loop_
_entity.id
_entity.type
_entity.pdbx_description
1 polymer ?
#
loop_
_entity_poly.entity_id
_entity_poly.type
_entity_poly.pdbx_seq_one_letter_code
_entity_poly.pdbx_strand_id
1 'polypeptide(L)'
;MKQEIICEKCNGKNIKKDGIRETKNRGKVQRYKCNNCSYRFSIDDGFWKMKNHEDKITSCINMYYAGMSLRKIQEHLQMFNVKNSHYSTIYRWIIRYVDIISKLTDNLQIQSGIELMSDEMEYHRLGEQNWFVDVMDTETRFMVSSDYMKSRTIENLTKVLKKSKSATGEQVKIITTDGLQGYPRVLKKTFSLQSPYHASSRTKSKIIHNVVIASERGFNHKIERLHNTIRDRTKIMRCFHGSLESAKAIMKGMEIYYNFVRKHKGINNKTPSEEALPELALSNNKWLSLIKLSKLDKT
;
A
#
# COMPACT_ATOMS: atom_id res chain seq x y z
N MET A 1 1.22 21.64 3.59
CA MET A 1 0.03 22.03 4.39
C MET A 1 0.43 22.17 5.85
N LYS A 2 0.11 23.29 6.52
CA LYS A 2 0.27 23.44 7.97
C LYS A 2 -0.97 22.82 8.64
N GLN A 3 -0.76 21.85 9.53
CA GLN A 3 -1.85 21.25 10.31
C GLN A 3 -2.46 22.30 11.24
N GLU A 4 -3.77 22.51 11.17
CA GLU A 4 -4.49 23.35 12.14
C GLU A 4 -4.53 22.61 13.48
N ILE A 5 -4.03 23.24 14.55
CA ILE A 5 -3.90 22.58 15.86
C ILE A 5 -5.18 22.86 16.65
N ILE A 6 -5.92 21.80 16.96
CA ILE A 6 -7.20 21.86 17.66
C ILE A 6 -7.07 21.14 19.02
N CYS A 7 -7.74 21.63 20.05
CA CYS A 7 -7.78 20.95 21.34
C CYS A 7 -8.61 19.66 21.28
N GLU A 8 -8.00 18.52 21.60
CA GLU A 8 -8.66 17.20 21.66
C GLU A 8 -9.84 17.12 22.66
N LYS A 9 -9.91 18.03 23.64
CA LYS A 9 -10.93 17.99 24.70
C LYS A 9 -12.14 18.89 24.43
N CYS A 10 -11.93 20.08 23.85
CA CYS A 10 -12.99 21.08 23.70
C CYS A 10 -13.10 21.67 22.29
N ASN A 11 -12.35 21.13 21.32
CA ASN A 11 -12.28 21.60 19.93
C ASN A 11 -11.92 23.09 19.75
N GLY A 12 -11.39 23.73 20.79
CA GLY A 12 -10.95 25.12 20.74
C GLY A 12 -9.69 25.27 19.89
N LYS A 13 -9.68 26.31 19.04
CA LYS A 13 -8.53 26.69 18.19
C LYS A 13 -7.52 27.61 18.89
N ASN A 14 -7.88 28.16 20.05
CA ASN A 14 -7.01 29.03 20.84
C ASN A 14 -5.96 28.18 21.61
N ILE A 15 -4.89 27.81 20.92
CA ILE A 15 -3.82 26.95 21.40
C ILE A 15 -2.50 27.71 21.48
N LYS A 16 -1.75 27.52 22.57
CA LYS A 16 -0.37 28.02 22.69
C LYS A 16 0.62 26.88 22.92
N LYS A 17 1.88 27.11 22.54
CA LYS A 17 3.01 26.25 22.93
C LYS A 17 3.21 26.36 24.44
N ASP A 18 3.35 25.23 25.13
CA ASP A 18 3.47 25.17 26.60
C ASP A 18 4.51 24.12 27.01
N GLY A 19 5.78 24.48 26.83
CA GLY A 19 6.93 23.66 27.19
C GLY A 19 7.30 22.58 26.17
N ILE A 20 8.39 21.88 26.48
CA ILE A 20 8.97 20.81 25.65
C ILE A 20 9.17 19.59 26.55
N ARG A 21 8.73 18.43 26.09
CA ARG A 21 9.04 17.15 26.74
C ARG A 21 10.25 16.53 26.07
N GLU A 22 11.33 16.38 26.81
CA GLU A 22 12.48 15.61 26.36
C GLU A 22 12.23 14.11 26.52
N THR A 23 12.57 13.34 25.49
CA THR A 23 12.39 11.89 25.48
C THR A 23 13.72 11.22 25.18
N LYS A 24 13.96 10.05 25.81
CA LYS A 24 15.25 9.37 25.76
C LYS A 24 15.75 9.02 24.36
N ASN A 25 14.86 8.63 23.43
CA ASN A 25 15.28 8.23 22.06
C ASN A 25 14.54 8.93 20.92
N ARG A 26 13.56 9.81 21.19
CA ARG A 26 12.86 10.61 20.17
C ARG A 26 13.27 12.08 20.22
N GLY A 27 14.01 12.51 21.24
CA GLY A 27 14.41 13.91 21.40
C GLY A 27 13.29 14.77 21.96
N LYS A 28 13.27 16.04 21.55
CA LYS A 28 12.38 17.08 22.08
C LYS A 28 11.01 17.05 21.39
N VAL A 29 9.95 16.91 22.18
CA VAL A 29 8.56 16.92 21.68
C VAL A 29 7.85 18.16 22.21
N GLN A 30 7.31 18.98 21.30
CA GLN A 30 6.54 20.17 21.65
C GLN A 30 5.24 19.78 22.38
N ARG A 31 4.95 20.51 23.47
CA ARG A 31 3.65 20.44 24.16
C ARG A 31 2.83 21.69 23.88
N TYR A 32 1.52 21.52 23.89
CA TYR A 32 0.54 22.55 23.64
C TYR A 32 -0.44 22.62 24.81
N LYS A 33 -0.97 23.81 25.08
CA LYS A 33 -2.04 24.05 26.04
C LYS A 33 -3.18 24.77 25.34
N CYS A 34 -4.40 24.28 25.53
CA CYS A 34 -5.61 25.00 25.13
C CYS A 34 -5.91 26.12 26.12
N ASN A 35 -6.12 27.34 25.64
CA ASN A 35 -6.47 28.47 26.52
C ASN A 35 -7.92 28.42 26.99
N ASN A 36 -8.82 27.74 26.24
CA ASN A 36 -10.24 27.64 26.61
C ASN A 36 -10.48 26.66 27.76
N CYS A 37 -9.86 25.48 27.74
CA CYS A 37 -10.10 24.42 28.74
C CYS A 37 -8.87 24.02 29.56
N SER A 38 -7.73 24.71 29.37
CA SER A 38 -6.44 24.43 30.02
C SER A 38 -5.84 23.04 29.78
N TYR A 39 -6.42 22.22 28.91
CA TYR A 39 -5.91 20.89 28.59
C TYR A 39 -4.54 20.96 27.90
N ARG A 40 -3.62 20.09 28.33
CA ARG A 40 -2.25 19.98 27.82
C ARG A 40 -2.09 18.71 27.00
N PHE A 41 -1.56 18.84 25.79
CA PHE A 41 -1.41 17.72 24.86
C PHE A 41 -0.19 17.86 23.95
N SER A 42 0.09 16.81 23.18
CA SER A 42 1.09 16.81 22.10
C SER A 42 0.39 16.34 20.85
N ILE A 43 0.71 16.93 19.70
CA ILE A 43 0.07 16.61 18.42
C ILE A 43 0.34 15.13 18.06
N ASP A 44 -0.70 14.43 17.61
CA ASP A 44 -0.54 13.13 16.95
C ASP A 44 -0.19 13.33 15.47
N ASP A 45 1.11 13.35 15.19
CA ASP A 45 1.71 13.41 13.86
C ASP A 45 1.88 12.02 13.20
N GLY A 46 1.25 10.99 13.77
CA GLY A 46 1.41 9.59 13.35
C GLY A 46 2.35 8.81 14.26
N PHE A 47 3.16 9.50 15.06
CA PHE A 47 4.11 8.90 15.98
C PHE A 47 3.71 9.12 17.44
N TRP A 48 2.44 9.42 17.72
CA TRP A 48 1.98 9.59 19.10
C TRP A 48 2.31 8.38 19.99
N LYS A 49 2.82 8.70 21.19
CA LYS A 49 3.37 7.76 22.19
C LYS A 49 4.57 6.91 21.74
N MET A 50 5.16 7.15 20.56
CA MET A 50 6.41 6.48 20.17
C MET A 50 7.60 7.00 20.96
N LYS A 51 8.41 6.06 21.46
CA LYS A 51 9.65 6.33 22.21
C LYS A 51 10.88 6.48 21.31
N ASN A 52 10.82 5.96 20.08
CA ASN A 52 11.91 6.04 19.10
C ASN A 52 11.64 7.18 18.12
N HIS A 53 12.72 7.79 17.61
CA HIS A 53 12.64 8.78 16.55
C HIS A 53 11.95 8.22 15.30
N GLU A 54 11.19 9.07 14.62
CA GLU A 54 10.45 8.71 13.39
C GLU A 54 11.36 8.22 12.26
N ASP A 55 12.56 8.79 12.12
CA ASP A 55 13.55 8.35 11.12
C ASP A 55 14.04 6.93 11.37
N LYS A 56 14.27 6.55 12.63
CA LYS A 56 14.66 5.17 12.98
C LYS A 56 13.56 4.20 12.57
N ILE A 57 12.31 4.52 12.88
CA ILE A 57 11.15 3.68 12.59
C ILE A 57 10.98 3.52 11.08
N THR A 58 10.93 4.63 10.35
CA THR A 58 10.73 4.64 8.89
C THR A 58 11.89 3.98 8.14
N SER A 59 13.13 4.16 8.61
CA SER A 59 14.30 3.44 8.10
C SER A 59 14.17 1.93 8.27
N CYS A 60 13.70 1.44 9.43
CA CYS A 60 13.47 0.01 9.66
C CYS A 60 12.40 -0.57 8.71
N ILE A 61 11.30 0.17 8.51
CA ILE A 61 10.24 -0.23 7.56
C ILE A 61 10.80 -0.29 6.14
N ASN A 62 11.58 0.72 5.73
CA ASN A 62 12.21 0.76 4.42
C ASN A 62 13.18 -0.40 4.22
N MET A 63 14.09 -0.64 5.16
CA MET A 63 15.04 -1.76 5.11
C MET A 63 14.34 -3.11 5.00
N TYR A 64 13.24 -3.30 5.72
CA TYR A 64 12.43 -4.51 5.63
C TYR A 64 11.90 -4.70 4.21
N TYR A 65 11.19 -3.73 3.66
CA TYR A 65 10.60 -3.88 2.33
C TYR A 65 11.64 -3.87 1.20
N ALA A 66 12.81 -3.26 1.42
CA ALA A 66 13.95 -3.33 0.51
C ALA A 66 14.64 -4.71 0.48
N GLY A 67 14.24 -5.66 1.35
CA GLY A 67 14.67 -7.05 1.27
C GLY A 67 15.33 -7.61 2.54
N MET A 68 15.60 -6.79 3.55
CA MET A 68 16.20 -7.28 4.80
C MET A 68 15.19 -8.11 5.61
N SER A 69 15.69 -9.12 6.32
CA SER A 69 14.91 -9.85 7.33
C SER A 69 14.88 -9.04 8.62
N LEU A 70 13.87 -9.28 9.47
CA LEU A 70 13.77 -8.58 10.77
C LEU A 70 15.00 -8.82 11.67
N ARG A 71 15.62 -10.00 11.58
CA ARG A 71 16.85 -10.34 12.31
C ARG A 71 18.05 -9.55 11.81
N LYS A 72 18.23 -9.43 10.48
CA LYS A 72 19.28 -8.60 9.88
C LYS A 72 19.12 -7.12 10.24
N ILE A 73 17.89 -6.61 10.30
CA ILE A 73 17.63 -5.23 10.73
C ILE A 73 18.00 -5.06 12.20
N GLN A 74 17.63 -6.02 13.06
CA GLN A 74 18.03 -6.00 14.46
C GLN A 74 19.56 -5.97 14.60
N GLU A 75 20.28 -6.87 13.92
CA GLU A 75 21.75 -6.91 13.91
C GLU A 75 22.34 -5.57 13.48
N HIS A 76 21.84 -5.01 12.37
CA HIS A 76 22.27 -3.70 11.88
C HIS A 76 22.04 -2.58 12.90
N LEU A 77 20.89 -2.55 13.58
CA LEU A 77 20.63 -1.55 14.62
C LEU A 77 21.53 -1.75 15.85
N GLN A 78 21.83 -3.00 16.21
CA GLN A 78 22.66 -3.33 17.36
C GLN A 78 24.12 -2.90 17.20
N MET A 79 24.62 -2.75 15.97
CA MET A 79 25.95 -2.19 15.68
C MET A 79 26.10 -0.76 16.23
N PHE A 80 25.04 0.04 16.20
CA PHE A 80 25.07 1.43 16.66
C PHE A 80 24.47 1.61 18.06
N ASN A 81 23.48 0.78 18.42
CA ASN A 81 22.85 0.84 19.75
C ASN A 81 22.19 -0.48 20.12
N VAL A 82 22.64 -1.11 21.20
CA VAL A 82 22.18 -2.44 21.66
C VAL A 82 20.70 -2.41 22.09
N LYS A 83 20.17 -1.27 22.54
CA LYS A 83 18.81 -1.15 23.10
C LYS A 83 17.77 -0.77 22.04
N ASN A 84 16.53 -1.20 22.25
CA ASN A 84 15.36 -0.85 21.42
C ASN A 84 15.48 -1.26 19.94
N SER A 85 16.10 -2.40 19.67
CA SER A 85 16.37 -2.93 18.33
C SER A 85 15.73 -4.31 18.08
N HIS A 86 15.03 -4.87 19.08
CA HIS A 86 14.48 -6.23 18.99
C HIS A 86 13.54 -6.41 17.78
N TYR A 87 13.71 -7.50 17.04
CA TYR A 87 13.01 -7.80 15.79
C TYR A 87 11.48 -7.73 15.92
N SER A 88 10.92 -8.16 17.06
CA SER A 88 9.47 -8.09 17.31
C SER A 88 8.95 -6.66 17.44
N THR A 89 9.78 -5.72 17.89
CA THR A 89 9.43 -4.29 17.92
C THR A 89 9.39 -3.72 16.52
N ILE A 90 10.35 -4.09 15.66
CA ILE A 90 10.35 -3.70 14.24
C ILE A 90 9.11 -4.24 13.53
N TYR A 91 8.77 -5.51 13.77
CA TYR A 91 7.55 -6.12 13.22
C TYR A 91 6.29 -5.34 13.62
N ARG A 92 6.14 -4.99 14.91
CA ARG A 92 5.01 -4.18 15.40
C ARG A 92 4.93 -2.80 14.74
N TRP A 93 6.07 -2.17 14.47
CA TRP A 93 6.10 -0.92 13.70
C TRP A 93 5.59 -1.13 12.28
N ILE A 94 6.09 -2.15 11.58
CA ILE A 94 5.66 -2.46 10.21
C ILE A 94 4.14 -2.66 10.16
N ILE A 95 3.58 -3.54 10.98
CA ILE A 95 2.14 -3.80 10.98
C ILE A 95 1.33 -2.53 11.29
N ARG A 96 1.72 -1.79 12.34
CA ARG A 96 1.02 -0.55 12.73
C ARG A 96 1.03 0.49 11.61
N TYR A 97 2.18 0.76 11.02
CA TYR A 97 2.31 1.85 10.06
C TYR A 97 1.77 1.49 8.69
N VAL A 98 1.82 0.21 8.30
CA VAL A 98 1.09 -0.25 7.11
C VAL A 98 -0.41 -0.06 7.28
N ASP A 99 -1.01 -0.40 8.43
CA ASP A 99 -2.44 -0.16 8.67
C ASP A 99 -2.81 1.33 8.67
N ILE A 100 -1.94 2.19 9.19
CA ILE A 100 -2.16 3.65 9.14
C ILE A 100 -2.15 4.14 7.68
N ILE A 101 -1.13 3.74 6.91
CA ILE A 101 -0.96 4.19 5.52
C ILE A 101 -2.01 3.58 4.60
N SER A 102 -2.40 2.32 4.81
CA SER A 102 -3.39 1.65 3.96
C SER A 102 -4.72 2.39 3.94
N LYS A 103 -5.12 3.00 5.07
CA LYS A 103 -6.35 3.81 5.17
C LYS A 103 -6.33 5.06 4.30
N LEU A 104 -5.13 5.61 4.04
CA LEU A 104 -4.93 6.68 3.07
C LEU A 104 -4.94 6.10 1.65
N THR A 105 -4.06 5.13 1.39
CA THR A 105 -3.80 4.67 0.02
C THR A 105 -4.99 3.95 -0.62
N ASP A 106 -5.83 3.27 0.17
CA ASP A 106 -7.02 2.56 -0.32
C ASP A 106 -8.10 3.50 -0.88
N ASN A 107 -8.06 4.78 -0.53
CA ASN A 107 -9.04 5.78 -0.94
C ASN A 107 -8.52 6.72 -2.04
N LEU A 108 -7.28 6.55 -2.49
CA LEU A 108 -6.69 7.40 -3.52
C LEU A 108 -7.33 7.13 -4.89
N GLN A 109 -7.71 8.20 -5.56
CA GLN A 109 -8.01 8.19 -6.99
C GLN A 109 -6.73 8.44 -7.76
N ILE A 110 -6.44 7.62 -8.77
CA ILE A 110 -5.21 7.73 -9.55
C ILE A 110 -5.50 8.17 -10.99
N GLN A 111 -4.54 8.87 -11.59
CA GLN A 111 -4.49 9.10 -13.03
C GLN A 111 -3.94 7.81 -13.65
N SER A 112 -4.81 7.00 -14.26
CA SER A 112 -4.44 5.73 -14.86
C SER A 112 -4.34 5.85 -16.37
N GLY A 113 -3.63 4.92 -17.00
CA GLY A 113 -3.75 4.70 -18.43
C GLY A 113 -5.11 4.09 -18.80
N ILE A 114 -5.21 3.68 -20.07
CA ILE A 114 -6.43 3.07 -20.63
C ILE A 114 -6.55 1.57 -20.34
N GLU A 115 -5.46 0.92 -19.89
CA GLU A 115 -5.37 -0.53 -19.73
C GLU A 115 -4.95 -0.92 -18.31
N LEU A 116 -5.76 -1.79 -17.69
CA LEU A 116 -5.39 -2.52 -16.48
C LEU A 116 -5.06 -3.98 -16.80
N MET A 117 -4.06 -4.52 -16.12
CA MET A 117 -3.71 -5.94 -16.13
C MET A 117 -4.03 -6.55 -14.76
N SER A 118 -4.70 -7.70 -14.74
CA SER A 118 -4.88 -8.48 -13.52
C SER A 118 -4.32 -9.88 -13.70
N ASP A 119 -3.70 -10.40 -12.65
CA ASP A 119 -3.14 -11.75 -12.60
C ASP A 119 -3.18 -12.25 -11.15
N GLU A 120 -2.97 -13.56 -10.97
CA GLU A 120 -2.87 -14.19 -9.67
C GLU A 120 -1.53 -14.90 -9.51
N MET A 121 -0.90 -14.71 -8.36
CA MET A 121 0.24 -15.53 -7.97
C MET A 121 -0.10 -16.44 -6.80
N GLU A 122 0.34 -17.68 -6.91
CA GLU A 122 0.34 -18.60 -5.79
C GLU A 122 1.45 -18.24 -4.80
N TYR A 123 1.10 -18.18 -3.52
CA TYR A 123 2.06 -17.96 -2.46
C TYR A 123 1.63 -18.67 -1.18
N HIS A 124 2.51 -19.44 -0.55
CA HIS A 124 2.12 -20.33 0.55
C HIS A 124 2.18 -19.64 1.93
N ARG A 125 1.26 -20.01 2.82
CA ARG A 125 1.31 -19.69 4.27
C ARG A 125 1.24 -20.98 5.07
N LEU A 126 2.22 -21.25 5.93
CA LEU A 126 2.25 -22.47 6.78
C LEU A 126 2.03 -23.78 5.98
N GLY A 127 2.52 -23.85 4.74
CA GLY A 127 2.31 -25.00 3.87
C GLY A 127 0.95 -25.05 3.17
N GLU A 128 0.01 -24.16 3.52
CA GLU A 128 -1.25 -24.00 2.80
C GLU A 128 -1.06 -23.15 1.54
N GLN A 129 -1.70 -23.57 0.44
CA GLN A 129 -1.80 -22.78 -0.78
C GLN A 129 -2.67 -21.55 -0.53
N ASN A 130 -2.12 -20.37 -0.82
CA ASN A 130 -2.83 -19.10 -0.81
C ASN A 130 -2.54 -18.35 -2.11
N TRP A 131 -3.30 -17.29 -2.33
CA TRP A 131 -3.27 -16.52 -3.57
C TRP A 131 -3.06 -15.06 -3.25
N PHE A 132 -2.18 -14.40 -3.99
CA PHE A 132 -2.11 -12.95 -4.08
C PHE A 132 -2.63 -12.55 -5.44
N VAL A 133 -3.67 -11.73 -5.44
CA VAL A 133 -4.32 -11.23 -6.65
C VAL A 133 -4.02 -9.76 -6.75
N ASP A 134 -3.56 -9.31 -7.90
CA ASP A 134 -3.23 -7.93 -8.14
C ASP A 134 -3.81 -7.39 -9.44
N VAL A 135 -3.96 -6.07 -9.47
CA VAL A 135 -4.38 -5.30 -10.64
C VAL A 135 -3.39 -4.15 -10.79
N MET A 136 -2.71 -4.09 -11.92
CA MET A 136 -1.73 -3.07 -12.28
C MET A 136 -2.24 -2.20 -13.42
N ASP A 137 -2.01 -0.89 -13.33
CA ASP A 137 -2.07 0.01 -14.48
C ASP A 137 -0.81 -0.11 -15.33
N THR A 138 -0.98 -0.38 -16.63
CA THR A 138 0.16 -0.76 -17.48
C THR A 138 1.06 0.42 -17.83
N GLU A 139 0.55 1.63 -17.82
CA GLU A 139 1.27 2.84 -18.23
C GLU A 139 2.12 3.37 -17.07
N THR A 140 1.48 3.61 -15.92
CA THR A 140 2.13 4.13 -14.70
C THR A 140 2.85 3.04 -13.90
N ARG A 141 2.59 1.76 -14.22
CA ARG A 141 2.99 0.57 -13.44
C ARG A 141 2.39 0.52 -12.04
N PHE A 142 1.42 1.37 -11.71
CA PHE A 142 0.83 1.45 -10.37
C PHE A 142 0.03 0.19 -10.05
N MET A 143 0.31 -0.46 -8.92
CA MET A 143 -0.52 -1.56 -8.41
C MET A 143 -1.78 -0.94 -7.80
N VAL A 144 -2.85 -0.90 -8.59
CA VAL A 144 -4.11 -0.19 -8.28
C VAL A 144 -4.87 -0.88 -7.15
N SER A 145 -4.88 -2.21 -7.14
CA SER A 145 -5.47 -2.97 -6.05
C SER A 145 -4.77 -4.31 -5.91
N SER A 146 -4.75 -4.82 -4.67
CA SER A 146 -4.31 -6.18 -4.38
C SER A 146 -5.02 -6.76 -3.17
N ASP A 147 -5.06 -8.09 -3.05
CA ASP A 147 -5.46 -8.77 -1.81
C ASP A 147 -4.78 -10.14 -1.70
N TYR A 148 -4.53 -10.59 -0.47
CA TYR A 148 -3.98 -11.91 -0.17
C TYR A 148 -5.05 -12.80 0.46
N MET A 149 -5.31 -13.97 -0.12
CA MET A 149 -6.52 -14.75 0.17
C MET A 149 -6.26 -16.26 0.23
N LYS A 150 -7.20 -16.99 0.84
CA LYS A 150 -7.18 -18.45 0.89
C LYS A 150 -7.51 -19.11 -0.45
N SER A 151 -8.45 -18.53 -1.19
CA SER A 151 -8.93 -19.11 -2.44
C SER A 151 -9.24 -18.02 -3.46
N ARG A 152 -9.00 -18.31 -4.74
CA ARG A 152 -9.31 -17.46 -5.89
C ARG A 152 -10.77 -17.59 -6.35
N THR A 153 -11.72 -17.40 -5.43
CA THR A 153 -13.15 -17.45 -5.79
C THR A 153 -13.56 -16.23 -6.62
N ILE A 154 -14.66 -16.35 -7.37
CA ILE A 154 -15.24 -15.24 -8.13
C ILE A 154 -15.54 -14.05 -7.21
N GLU A 155 -16.01 -14.26 -5.97
CA GLU A 155 -16.25 -13.15 -5.05
C GLU A 155 -14.97 -12.40 -4.69
N ASN A 156 -13.88 -13.13 -4.41
CA ASN A 156 -12.62 -12.52 -4.02
C ASN A 156 -12.00 -11.72 -5.18
N LEU A 157 -11.98 -12.27 -6.39
CA LEU A 157 -11.53 -11.56 -7.60
C LEU A 157 -12.40 -10.33 -7.88
N THR A 158 -13.73 -10.46 -7.72
CA THR A 158 -14.68 -9.34 -7.85
C THR A 158 -14.36 -8.21 -6.87
N LYS A 159 -13.97 -8.53 -5.63
CA LYS A 159 -13.62 -7.52 -4.63
C LYS A 159 -12.38 -6.73 -5.04
N VAL A 160 -11.34 -7.39 -5.54
CA VAL A 160 -10.10 -6.74 -5.99
C VAL A 160 -10.36 -5.84 -7.20
N LEU A 161 -11.12 -6.33 -8.19
CA LEU A 161 -11.44 -5.56 -9.40
C LEU A 161 -12.45 -4.42 -9.15
N LYS A 162 -13.34 -4.53 -8.16
CA LYS A 162 -14.18 -3.39 -7.74
C LYS A 162 -13.34 -2.28 -7.14
N LYS A 163 -12.33 -2.61 -6.32
CA LYS A 163 -11.41 -1.61 -5.76
C LYS A 163 -10.64 -0.89 -6.87
N SER A 164 -10.10 -1.62 -7.86
CA SER A 164 -9.38 -0.97 -8.96
C SER A 164 -10.28 -0.05 -9.77
N LYS A 165 -11.49 -0.51 -10.13
CA LYS A 165 -12.49 0.34 -10.79
C LYS A 165 -12.79 1.62 -10.01
N SER A 166 -12.93 1.50 -8.68
CA SER A 166 -13.21 2.64 -7.82
C SER A 166 -12.04 3.63 -7.74
N ALA A 167 -10.79 3.20 -7.94
CA ALA A 167 -9.60 4.05 -7.88
C ALA A 167 -9.28 4.71 -9.24
N THR A 168 -9.66 4.09 -10.35
CA THR A 168 -9.38 4.61 -11.71
C THR A 168 -10.57 5.31 -12.36
N GLY A 169 -11.79 5.08 -11.85
CA GLY A 169 -13.01 5.61 -12.46
C GLY A 169 -13.24 5.05 -13.88
N GLU A 170 -13.67 5.90 -14.81
CA GLU A 170 -14.00 5.52 -16.19
C GLU A 170 -12.84 5.62 -17.19
N GLN A 171 -11.62 5.93 -16.73
CA GLN A 171 -10.41 6.05 -17.57
C GLN A 171 -10.08 4.74 -18.31
N VAL A 172 -10.28 3.61 -17.62
CA VAL A 172 -9.92 2.28 -18.11
C VAL A 172 -10.91 1.79 -19.16
N LYS A 173 -10.39 1.40 -20.32
CA LYS A 173 -11.13 0.84 -21.46
C LYS A 173 -10.76 -0.60 -21.77
N ILE A 174 -9.59 -1.06 -21.33
CA ILE A 174 -9.09 -2.41 -21.59
C ILE A 174 -8.76 -3.07 -20.26
N ILE A 175 -9.20 -4.31 -20.09
CA ILE A 175 -8.76 -5.15 -18.99
C ILE A 175 -8.12 -6.39 -19.57
N THR A 176 -6.86 -6.59 -19.24
CA THR A 176 -6.06 -7.72 -19.68
C THR A 176 -5.92 -8.73 -18.55
N THR A 177 -6.27 -9.99 -18.82
CA THR A 177 -6.13 -11.09 -17.86
C THR A 177 -5.53 -12.31 -18.55
N ASP A 178 -5.18 -13.32 -17.76
CA ASP A 178 -4.86 -14.64 -18.27
C ASP A 178 -6.11 -15.35 -18.81
N GLY A 179 -5.93 -16.61 -19.26
CA GLY A 179 -6.99 -17.47 -19.76
C GLY A 179 -7.92 -18.08 -18.71
N LEU A 180 -7.88 -17.64 -17.45
CA LEU A 180 -8.72 -18.21 -16.39
C LEU A 180 -10.21 -17.93 -16.67
N GLN A 181 -10.99 -19.01 -16.80
CA GLN A 181 -12.42 -18.98 -17.14
C GLN A 181 -13.30 -18.17 -16.16
N GLY A 182 -12.79 -17.86 -14.97
CA GLY A 182 -13.47 -17.04 -13.97
C GLY A 182 -13.54 -15.56 -14.34
N TYR A 183 -12.55 -15.02 -15.05
CA TYR A 183 -12.44 -13.57 -15.29
C TYR A 183 -13.62 -12.97 -16.07
N PRO A 184 -14.15 -13.59 -17.16
CA PRO A 184 -15.33 -13.05 -17.83
C PRO A 184 -16.53 -12.83 -16.90
N ARG A 185 -16.76 -13.76 -15.95
CA ARG A 185 -17.83 -13.62 -14.94
C ARG A 185 -17.53 -12.48 -13.95
N VAL A 186 -16.28 -12.34 -13.54
CA VAL A 186 -15.85 -11.26 -12.64
C VAL A 186 -15.99 -9.90 -13.33
N LEU A 187 -15.56 -9.77 -14.59
CA LEU A 187 -15.65 -8.54 -15.38
C LEU A 187 -17.09 -8.15 -15.68
N LYS A 188 -17.98 -9.13 -15.90
CA LYS A 188 -19.43 -8.88 -15.99
C LYS A 188 -19.99 -8.24 -14.71
N LYS A 189 -19.59 -8.74 -13.53
CA LYS A 189 -20.03 -8.21 -12.22
C LYS A 189 -19.43 -6.86 -11.85
N THR A 190 -18.26 -6.51 -12.39
CA THR A 190 -17.48 -5.33 -11.98
C THR A 190 -17.54 -4.19 -12.99
N PHE A 191 -17.31 -4.49 -14.28
CA PHE A 191 -17.26 -3.52 -15.38
C PHE A 191 -18.45 -3.62 -16.33
N SER A 192 -19.47 -4.42 -15.99
CA SER A 192 -20.65 -4.63 -16.83
C SER A 192 -20.29 -5.16 -18.22
N LEU A 193 -19.23 -6.00 -18.30
CA LEU A 193 -18.84 -6.69 -19.52
C LEU A 193 -20.01 -7.54 -20.03
N GLN A 194 -20.41 -7.31 -21.28
CA GLN A 194 -21.46 -8.09 -21.93
C GLN A 194 -20.90 -9.36 -22.55
N SER A 195 -21.76 -10.39 -22.61
CA SER A 195 -21.43 -11.63 -23.30
C SER A 195 -21.28 -11.36 -24.80
N PRO A 196 -20.26 -11.92 -25.48
CA PRO A 196 -20.13 -11.85 -26.93
C PRO A 196 -21.39 -12.36 -27.65
N TYR A 197 -22.07 -13.34 -27.08
CA TYR A 197 -23.27 -13.98 -27.64
C TYR A 197 -24.56 -13.15 -27.56
N HIS A 198 -24.57 -12.04 -26.79
CA HIS A 198 -25.76 -11.20 -26.58
C HIS A 198 -25.49 -9.70 -26.82
N ALA A 199 -24.39 -9.37 -27.52
CA ALA A 199 -24.04 -7.98 -27.79
C ALA A 199 -24.92 -7.40 -28.91
N SER A 200 -25.67 -6.33 -28.63
CA SER A 200 -26.32 -5.49 -29.63
C SER A 200 -25.59 -4.15 -29.76
N SER A 201 -25.80 -3.41 -30.84
CA SER A 201 -25.21 -2.06 -31.01
C SER A 201 -25.59 -1.08 -29.89
N ARG A 202 -26.72 -1.30 -29.19
CA ARG A 202 -27.20 -0.49 -28.05
C ARG A 202 -26.66 -0.95 -26.68
N THR A 203 -25.95 -2.09 -26.62
CA THR A 203 -25.42 -2.69 -25.38
C THR A 203 -23.92 -2.96 -25.47
N LYS A 204 -23.16 -2.04 -26.08
CA LYS A 204 -21.70 -2.19 -26.19
C LYS A 204 -21.04 -2.12 -24.81
N SER A 205 -20.19 -3.10 -24.49
CA SER A 205 -19.41 -3.13 -23.25
C SER A 205 -18.60 -1.85 -23.09
N LYS A 206 -18.58 -1.29 -21.87
CA LYS A 206 -17.75 -0.12 -21.55
C LYS A 206 -16.24 -0.42 -21.61
N ILE A 207 -15.88 -1.70 -21.48
CA ILE A 207 -14.51 -2.19 -21.53
C ILE A 207 -14.37 -3.34 -22.53
N ILE A 208 -13.15 -3.52 -23.04
CA ILE A 208 -12.71 -4.66 -23.83
C ILE A 208 -11.95 -5.60 -22.90
N HIS A 209 -12.32 -6.88 -22.90
CA HIS A 209 -11.56 -7.92 -22.21
C HIS A 209 -10.52 -8.50 -23.17
N ASN A 210 -9.25 -8.23 -22.89
CA ASN A 210 -8.13 -8.79 -23.64
C ASN A 210 -7.60 -10.02 -22.89
N VAL A 211 -7.60 -11.18 -23.55
CA VAL A 211 -7.12 -12.43 -22.95
C VAL A 211 -5.75 -12.74 -23.53
N VAL A 212 -4.75 -12.79 -22.65
CA VAL A 212 -3.36 -13.11 -23.01
C VAL A 212 -3.07 -14.53 -22.55
N ILE A 213 -2.84 -15.41 -23.51
CA ILE A 213 -2.41 -16.79 -23.28
C ILE A 213 -0.96 -16.86 -23.75
N ALA A 214 -0.03 -17.16 -22.84
CA ALA A 214 1.41 -17.08 -23.08
C ALA A 214 1.87 -17.88 -24.32
N SER A 215 1.24 -19.02 -24.59
CA SER A 215 1.55 -19.89 -25.74
C SER A 215 1.07 -19.36 -27.09
N GLU A 216 0.15 -18.39 -27.12
CA GLU A 216 -0.53 -17.97 -28.36
C GLU A 216 -0.42 -16.47 -28.66
N ARG A 217 -0.37 -15.62 -27.63
CA ARG A 217 -0.59 -14.16 -27.77
C ARG A 217 0.47 -13.30 -27.08
N GLY A 218 1.60 -13.89 -26.71
CA GLY A 218 2.72 -13.22 -26.06
C GLY A 218 2.64 -13.20 -24.53
N PHE A 219 3.67 -12.63 -23.89
CA PHE A 219 3.82 -12.62 -22.43
C PHE A 219 3.40 -11.28 -21.83
N ASN A 220 2.80 -11.34 -20.64
CA ASN A 220 2.52 -10.15 -19.85
C ASN A 220 3.76 -9.70 -19.05
N HIS A 221 4.76 -9.15 -19.75
CA HIS A 221 6.05 -8.80 -19.16
C HIS A 221 5.98 -7.80 -17.99
N LYS A 222 4.97 -6.92 -17.99
CA LYS A 222 4.83 -5.89 -16.94
C LYS A 222 4.40 -6.51 -15.62
N ILE A 223 3.33 -7.33 -15.64
CA ILE A 223 2.83 -8.00 -14.42
C ILE A 223 3.80 -9.08 -13.94
N GLU A 224 4.43 -9.81 -14.87
CA GLU A 224 5.43 -10.82 -14.51
C GLU A 224 6.63 -10.19 -13.79
N ARG A 225 7.07 -9.00 -14.23
CA ARG A 225 8.14 -8.26 -13.55
C ARG A 225 7.74 -7.77 -12.16
N LEU A 226 6.48 -7.42 -11.95
CA LEU A 226 5.93 -7.16 -10.62
C LEU A 226 5.98 -8.42 -9.77
N HIS A 227 5.46 -9.54 -10.27
CA HIS A 227 5.46 -10.82 -9.56
C HIS A 227 6.87 -11.27 -9.19
N ASN A 228 7.84 -11.12 -10.07
CA ASN A 228 9.24 -11.42 -9.76
C ASN A 228 9.78 -10.53 -8.63
N THR A 229 9.40 -9.24 -8.59
CA THR A 229 9.76 -8.34 -7.48
C THR A 229 9.18 -8.83 -6.15
N ILE A 230 7.93 -9.33 -6.15
CA ILE A 230 7.30 -9.91 -4.97
C ILE A 230 8.00 -11.21 -4.57
N ARG A 231 8.25 -12.12 -5.53
CA ARG A 231 8.93 -13.41 -5.30
C ARG A 231 10.32 -13.24 -4.72
N ASP A 232 11.11 -12.29 -5.21
CA ASP A 232 12.44 -11.99 -4.68
C ASP A 232 12.38 -11.63 -3.19
N ARG A 233 11.37 -10.84 -2.82
CA ARG A 233 11.16 -10.46 -1.42
C ARG A 233 10.68 -11.64 -0.58
N THR A 234 9.67 -12.36 -1.06
CA THR A 234 9.00 -13.41 -0.31
C THR A 234 9.87 -14.66 -0.15
N LYS A 235 10.75 -14.95 -1.11
CA LYS A 235 11.77 -16.01 -1.03
C LYS A 235 12.61 -15.90 0.25
N ILE A 236 13.01 -14.68 0.63
CA ILE A 236 13.80 -14.42 1.84
C ILE A 236 13.00 -14.71 3.12
N MET A 237 11.67 -14.57 3.07
CA MET A 237 10.79 -14.80 4.22
C MET A 237 10.54 -16.28 4.52
N ARG A 238 10.79 -17.18 3.55
CA ARG A 238 10.49 -18.62 3.63
C ARG A 238 9.02 -18.89 3.99
N CYS A 239 8.10 -18.34 3.19
CA CYS A 239 6.65 -18.39 3.39
C CYS A 239 6.15 -17.53 4.57
N PHE A 240 4.86 -17.19 4.56
CA PHE A 240 4.26 -16.51 5.70
C PHE A 240 4.03 -17.48 6.86
N HIS A 241 4.37 -17.01 8.05
CA HIS A 241 4.10 -17.68 9.30
C HIS A 241 3.02 -16.90 10.05
N GLY A 242 2.08 -17.60 10.69
CA GLY A 242 1.00 -16.98 11.47
C GLY A 242 -0.32 -16.86 10.70
N SER A 243 -1.06 -15.80 11.01
CA SER A 243 -2.46 -15.66 10.56
C SER A 243 -2.57 -15.05 9.16
N LEU A 244 -3.72 -15.26 8.52
CA LEU A 244 -4.02 -14.66 7.21
C LEU A 244 -3.96 -13.13 7.26
N GLU A 245 -4.40 -12.53 8.36
CA GLU A 245 -4.41 -11.08 8.59
C GLU A 245 -3.00 -10.51 8.64
N SER A 246 -2.07 -11.21 9.30
CA SER A 246 -0.66 -10.81 9.32
C SER A 246 -0.02 -10.86 7.94
N ALA A 247 -0.30 -11.91 7.16
CA ALA A 247 0.16 -12.04 5.79
C ALA A 247 -0.42 -10.93 4.90
N LYS A 248 -1.71 -10.63 5.02
CA LYS A 248 -2.37 -9.51 4.33
C LYS A 248 -1.71 -8.18 4.65
N ALA A 249 -1.40 -7.92 5.91
CA ALA A 249 -0.72 -6.67 6.30
C ALA A 249 0.68 -6.56 5.67
N ILE A 250 1.46 -7.65 5.62
CA ILE A 250 2.78 -7.63 4.98
C ILE A 250 2.64 -7.41 3.47
N MET A 251 1.71 -8.09 2.80
CA MET A 251 1.45 -7.92 1.37
C MET A 251 0.94 -6.52 1.04
N LYS A 252 0.09 -5.94 1.89
CA LYS A 252 -0.34 -4.55 1.73
C LYS A 252 0.84 -3.58 1.86
N GLY A 253 1.77 -3.84 2.76
CA GLY A 253 2.98 -3.04 2.87
C GLY A 253 3.92 -3.22 1.67
N MET A 254 3.94 -4.38 1.02
CA MET A 254 4.63 -4.59 -0.26
C MET A 254 4.03 -3.74 -1.38
N GLU A 255 2.69 -3.69 -1.48
CA GLU A 255 1.99 -2.81 -2.42
C GLU A 255 2.39 -1.34 -2.18
N ILE A 256 2.33 -0.87 -0.93
CA ILE A 256 2.71 0.51 -0.57
C ILE A 256 4.17 0.78 -0.94
N TYR A 257 5.09 -0.12 -0.60
CA TYR A 257 6.50 0.03 -0.94
C TYR A 257 6.72 0.09 -2.46
N TYR A 258 6.06 -0.80 -3.20
CA TYR A 258 6.16 -0.88 -4.65
C TYR A 258 5.67 0.41 -5.32
N ASN A 259 4.53 0.96 -4.86
CA ASN A 259 3.89 2.14 -5.44
C ASN A 259 4.54 3.47 -5.04
N PHE A 260 4.95 3.63 -3.78
CA PHE A 260 5.32 4.96 -3.24
C PHE A 260 6.80 5.14 -2.92
N VAL A 261 7.58 4.05 -2.90
CA VAL A 261 8.97 4.08 -2.41
C VAL A 261 9.95 3.54 -3.45
N ARG A 262 9.63 2.40 -4.08
CA ARG A 262 10.51 1.76 -5.06
C ARG A 262 10.48 2.52 -6.39
N LYS A 263 11.67 2.87 -6.88
CA LYS A 263 11.86 3.41 -8.23
C LYS A 263 11.91 2.30 -9.27
N HIS A 264 11.38 2.55 -10.46
CA HIS A 264 11.32 1.55 -11.53
C HIS A 264 11.94 2.08 -12.82
N LYS A 265 12.89 1.32 -13.38
CA LYS A 265 13.55 1.68 -14.65
C LYS A 265 12.56 1.85 -15.80
N GLY A 266 11.49 1.05 -15.81
CA GLY A 266 10.49 1.07 -16.88
C GLY A 266 9.52 2.26 -16.86
N ILE A 267 9.71 3.22 -15.95
CA ILE A 267 9.03 4.53 -15.88
C ILE A 267 10.06 5.60 -15.49
N ASN A 268 11.21 5.60 -16.19
CA ASN A 268 12.27 6.62 -16.04
C ASN A 268 12.79 6.81 -14.60
N ASN A 269 12.92 5.72 -13.84
CA ASN A 269 13.35 5.73 -12.43
C ASN A 269 12.45 6.54 -11.48
N LYS A 270 11.19 6.76 -11.84
CA LYS A 270 10.15 7.26 -10.94
C LYS A 270 9.54 6.13 -10.11
N THR A 271 8.86 6.48 -9.03
CA THR A 271 7.91 5.55 -8.38
C THR A 271 6.59 5.53 -9.17
N PRO A 272 5.79 4.47 -9.10
CA PRO A 272 4.49 4.44 -9.79
C PRO A 272 3.57 5.57 -9.31
N SER A 273 3.64 5.93 -8.02
CA SER A 273 2.89 7.07 -7.48
C SER A 273 3.32 8.41 -8.07
N GLU A 274 4.60 8.59 -8.41
CA GLU A 274 5.07 9.83 -9.04
C GLU A 274 4.53 9.98 -10.48
N GLU A 275 4.16 8.87 -11.13
CA GLU A 275 3.53 8.89 -12.45
C GLU A 275 2.00 9.00 -12.35
N ALA A 276 1.37 8.24 -11.45
CA ALA A 276 -0.08 8.16 -11.33
C ALA A 276 -0.71 9.26 -10.45
N LEU A 277 0.09 9.95 -9.63
CA LEU A 277 -0.33 10.99 -8.68
C LEU A 277 0.68 12.16 -8.68
N PRO A 278 0.82 12.90 -9.79
CA PRO A 278 1.86 13.94 -9.92
C PRO A 278 1.73 15.07 -8.89
N GLU A 279 0.51 15.31 -8.37
CA GLU A 279 0.24 16.31 -7.33
C GLU A 279 0.65 15.86 -5.91
N LEU A 280 0.88 14.56 -5.70
CA LEU A 280 1.24 14.01 -4.41
C LEU A 280 2.74 14.23 -4.11
N ALA A 281 3.03 15.38 -3.51
CA ALA A 281 4.39 15.73 -3.10
C ALA A 281 4.82 14.96 -1.83
N LEU A 282 5.71 13.98 -2.01
CA LEU A 282 6.34 13.24 -0.90
C LEU A 282 7.82 13.61 -0.78
N SER A 283 8.28 13.80 0.47
CA SER A 283 9.70 14.06 0.78
C SER A 283 10.60 12.86 0.45
N ASN A 284 11.92 13.02 0.58
CA ASN A 284 12.87 11.91 0.41
C ASN A 284 12.54 10.71 1.31
N ASN A 285 12.08 10.96 2.55
CA ASN A 285 11.55 9.91 3.41
C ASN A 285 10.06 9.69 3.09
N LYS A 286 9.79 8.93 2.02
CA LYS A 286 8.44 8.65 1.52
C LYS A 286 7.54 8.04 2.60
N TRP A 287 8.06 7.12 3.42
CA TRP A 287 7.32 6.54 4.57
C TRP A 287 6.89 7.59 5.57
N LEU A 288 7.79 8.51 5.96
CA LEU A 288 7.48 9.58 6.89
C LEU A 288 6.37 10.50 6.35
N SER A 289 6.47 10.88 5.08
CA SER A 289 5.44 11.70 4.41
C SER A 289 4.09 11.01 4.39
N LEU A 290 4.03 9.73 4.00
CA LEU A 290 2.78 8.96 3.98
C LEU A 290 2.15 8.86 5.37
N ILE A 291 2.94 8.56 6.41
CA ILE A 291 2.43 8.45 7.79
C ILE A 291 1.82 9.77 8.27
N LYS A 292 2.49 10.90 7.99
CA LYS A 292 2.01 12.23 8.37
C LYS A 292 0.75 12.60 7.60
N LEU A 293 0.69 12.32 6.29
CA LEU A 293 -0.50 12.55 5.46
C LEU A 293 -1.70 11.72 5.94
N SER A 294 -1.51 10.45 6.28
CA SER A 294 -2.59 9.58 6.79
C SER A 294 -3.23 10.05 8.10
N LYS A 295 -2.61 11.02 8.78
CA LYS A 295 -3.17 11.67 9.96
C LYS A 295 -3.87 12.99 9.66
N LEU A 296 -3.46 13.69 8.61
CA LEU A 296 -4.12 14.91 8.15
C LEU A 296 -5.47 14.59 7.50
N ASP A 297 -5.58 13.50 6.76
CA ASP A 297 -6.83 13.07 6.12
C ASP A 297 -7.95 12.67 7.10
N LYS A 298 -7.66 12.60 8.40
CA LYS A 298 -8.63 12.25 9.45
C LYS A 298 -9.15 13.45 10.25
N THR A 299 -8.73 14.66 9.89
CA THR A 299 -9.18 15.92 10.49
C THR A 299 -9.89 16.76 9.46
#